data_AF-A0A399IXD9-F1
#
_entry.id   AF-A0A399IXD9-F1
#
_cell.length_a   1.000
_cell.length_b   1.000
_cell.length_c   1.000
_cell.angle_alpha   90.00
_cell.angle_beta   90.00
_cell.angle_gamma   90.00
#
_symmetry.space_group_name_H-M   'P 1'
#
loop_
_entity.id
_entity.type
_entity.pdbx_description
1 polymer ?
#
loop_
_entity_poly.entity_id
_entity_poly.type
_entity_poly.pdbx_seq_one_letter_code
_entity_poly.pdbx_strand_id
1 'polypeptide(L)'
;MARNRHHSPSADRPARSGAGRGYEPRAARAARYSHHTGNAPKHHPAAGGIRPRARACLPSALRPPKGCRMHLMSRPHRSRPRIAIVDPCCGAPYDPLSLTRGGLGGTEATVLRVCATLTRDFEVRHYQATRREPLATSAGLMLPLSAGPAGADVIIVLNTWKVAVKLRKLHPEAAILLWLHIRPGRHNRKMGPALHAAGVRIICVSRSHMDWLRAFLGDGALPRTGFIYNPIADTLAPDATRRDPNRLLFASSPHKGLAEVFGRFDALRAVLPDLTLAVADPGYLRWNTGPVPKNVRFLGTLSHGALMRQMRRALCLFMPQTSFAETFGLVMAEANAVGTPVLASAALGANEEVLTPGQYLSTLDTAHLAQVIQRWQTTPPDVQANPQFRLRNVAAQWSQLLHETALCPQRAVTA
;
A
#
# COMPACT_ATOMS: atom_id res chain seq x y z
N MET A 1 -81.18 -15.82 -16.79
CA MET A 1 -81.71 -14.44 -16.80
C MET A 1 -80.53 -13.47 -17.00
N ALA A 2 -80.75 -12.48 -17.89
CA ALA A 2 -79.96 -11.29 -18.27
C ALA A 2 -78.84 -10.80 -17.32
N ARG A 3 -77.75 -10.12 -17.73
CA ARG A 3 -77.26 -9.54 -19.00
C ARG A 3 -75.82 -8.99 -18.74
N ASN A 4 -74.95 -9.12 -19.76
CA ASN A 4 -73.96 -8.16 -20.29
C ASN A 4 -72.99 -7.35 -19.39
N ARG A 5 -71.67 -7.50 -19.60
CA ARG A 5 -70.71 -6.62 -20.38
C ARG A 5 -70.31 -5.35 -19.58
N HIS A 6 -69.12 -4.76 -19.61
CA HIS A 6 -67.89 -4.86 -20.41
C HIS A 6 -66.86 -3.87 -19.79
N HIS A 7 -65.59 -3.99 -20.23
CA HIS A 7 -64.55 -2.95 -20.33
C HIS A 7 -63.58 -2.69 -19.15
N SER A 8 -62.34 -3.14 -19.36
CA SER A 8 -61.10 -2.41 -19.00
C SER A 8 -60.95 -1.17 -19.91
N PRO A 9 -60.17 -0.11 -19.56
CA PRO A 9 -58.71 -0.16 -19.77
C PRO A 9 -57.82 0.78 -18.90
N SER A 10 -56.51 0.53 -19.03
CA SER A 10 -55.36 1.47 -19.08
C SER A 10 -54.94 2.36 -17.90
N ALA A 11 -53.74 2.03 -17.40
CA ALA A 11 -52.52 2.87 -17.32
C ALA A 11 -52.61 4.37 -16.92
N ASP A 12 -51.89 4.72 -15.84
CA ASP A 12 -51.00 5.89 -15.83
C ASP A 12 -49.91 5.80 -14.72
N ARG A 13 -48.69 6.28 -15.03
CA ARG A 13 -47.53 6.39 -14.12
C ARG A 13 -47.60 7.70 -13.27
N PRO A 14 -46.54 8.13 -12.55
CA PRO A 14 -46.11 7.68 -11.23
C PRO A 14 -46.15 8.84 -10.19
N ALA A 15 -46.41 8.54 -8.92
CA ALA A 15 -46.24 9.51 -7.82
C ALA A 15 -44.97 9.21 -7.00
N ARG A 16 -44.08 10.22 -6.94
CA ARG A 16 -42.93 10.29 -6.04
C ARG A 16 -43.39 10.44 -4.59
N SER A 17 -42.74 9.73 -3.68
CA SER A 17 -42.36 10.10 -2.29
C SER A 17 -42.04 8.79 -1.57
N GLY A 18 -41.11 8.68 -0.62
CA GLY A 18 -40.20 9.61 0.03
C GLY A 18 -39.28 8.75 0.89
N ALA A 19 -38.11 9.28 1.19
CA ALA A 19 -36.99 8.66 1.89
C ALA A 19 -37.37 7.79 3.12
N GLY A 20 -36.97 6.51 3.07
CA GLY A 20 -36.86 5.61 4.22
C GLY A 20 -35.39 5.44 4.59
N ARG A 21 -35.05 5.81 5.83
CA ARG A 21 -33.71 6.08 6.37
C ARG A 21 -32.83 4.82 6.40
N GLY A 22 -31.67 4.93 5.74
CA GLY A 22 -30.57 3.97 5.87
C GLY A 22 -29.93 4.03 7.25
N TYR A 23 -29.73 2.85 7.82
CA TYR A 23 -29.06 2.58 9.08
C TYR A 23 -27.54 2.81 8.91
N GLU A 24 -26.99 3.86 9.53
CA GLU A 24 -25.55 4.16 9.56
C GLU A 24 -24.84 3.39 10.68
N PRO A 25 -23.75 2.65 10.41
CA PRO A 25 -22.82 2.24 11.45
C PRO A 25 -21.84 3.39 11.75
N ARG A 26 -22.06 4.08 12.88
CA ARG A 26 -21.06 4.97 13.49
C ARG A 26 -19.89 4.16 14.06
N ALA A 27 -18.89 3.82 13.25
CA ALA A 27 -17.57 3.39 13.75
C ALA A 27 -16.48 3.42 12.66
N ALA A 28 -16.03 4.62 12.26
CA ALA A 28 -14.73 4.81 11.63
C ALA A 28 -14.27 6.27 11.81
N ARG A 29 -14.08 6.69 13.07
CA ARG A 29 -13.26 7.89 13.33
C ARG A 29 -11.83 7.52 12.96
N ALA A 30 -11.35 8.11 11.86
CA ALA A 30 -9.96 8.09 11.45
C ALA A 30 -9.04 8.25 12.68
N ALA A 31 -8.15 7.29 12.88
CA ALA A 31 -7.02 7.44 13.79
C ALA A 31 -6.26 8.70 13.36
N ARG A 32 -6.44 9.77 14.14
CA ARG A 32 -5.70 11.01 13.99
C ARG A 32 -4.27 10.70 14.44
N TYR A 33 -3.31 10.90 13.54
CA TYR A 33 -1.96 11.24 13.96
C TYR A 33 -2.06 12.61 14.64
N SER A 34 -2.23 12.61 15.95
CA SER A 34 -2.25 13.81 16.78
C SER A 34 -0.81 14.26 17.00
N HIS A 35 -0.39 15.29 16.27
CA HIS A 35 0.80 16.07 16.64
C HIS A 35 0.52 16.78 17.98
N HIS A 36 1.26 16.40 19.01
CA HIS A 36 1.40 17.20 20.22
C HIS A 36 2.44 18.30 19.95
N THR A 37 1.97 19.50 19.65
CA THR A 37 2.74 20.73 19.90
C THR A 37 2.15 21.35 21.15
N GLY A 38 2.84 21.23 22.28
CA GLY A 38 2.49 21.91 23.51
C GLY A 38 2.60 23.43 23.30
N ASN A 39 1.52 24.13 23.61
CA ASN A 39 1.53 25.58 23.79
C ASN A 39 1.92 25.87 25.25
N ALA A 40 2.95 26.69 25.43
CA ALA A 40 3.20 27.45 26.65
C ALA A 40 3.48 28.92 26.25
N PRO A 41 3.22 29.89 27.15
CA PRO A 41 2.57 31.14 26.79
C PRO A 41 3.50 32.29 26.39
N LYS A 42 2.86 33.27 25.74
CA LYS A 42 3.42 34.54 25.27
C LYS A 42 3.93 35.41 26.43
N HIS A 43 5.17 35.88 26.32
CA HIS A 43 5.65 37.10 26.96
C HIS A 43 6.50 37.93 25.97
N HIS A 44 6.03 39.14 25.69
CA HIS A 44 6.80 40.31 25.25
C HIS A 44 6.36 41.44 26.20
N PRO A 45 7.21 42.43 26.55
CA PRO A 45 7.96 43.23 25.56
C PRO A 45 9.35 43.74 26.03
N ALA A 46 10.15 44.28 25.09
CA ALA A 46 10.68 45.66 25.17
C ALA A 46 11.68 45.99 24.03
N ALA A 47 11.46 47.21 23.53
CA ALA A 47 12.18 48.14 22.66
C ALA A 47 13.72 48.07 22.44
N GLY A 48 14.11 48.64 21.28
CA GLY A 48 15.45 49.10 20.90
C GLY A 48 15.79 48.61 19.48
N GLY A 49 15.73 49.37 18.39
CA GLY A 49 16.22 50.71 18.16
C GLY A 49 17.56 50.62 17.41
N ILE A 50 17.61 51.11 16.16
CA ILE A 50 18.76 51.56 15.33
C ILE A 50 18.67 51.06 13.86
N ARG A 51 18.60 52.04 12.93
CA ARG A 51 18.74 51.95 11.45
C ARG A 51 20.23 52.16 11.06
N PRO A 52 20.60 52.28 9.77
CA PRO A 52 20.45 51.41 8.59
C PRO A 52 21.81 51.13 7.89
N ARG A 53 21.78 50.49 6.71
CA ARG A 53 22.81 50.40 5.63
C ARG A 53 23.49 49.04 5.49
N ALA A 54 23.26 48.38 4.36
CA ALA A 54 24.22 48.38 3.24
C ALA A 54 23.65 47.54 2.09
N ARG A 55 23.48 48.17 0.93
CA ARG A 55 23.33 47.48 -0.36
C ARG A 55 24.67 46.83 -0.67
N ALA A 56 24.70 45.53 -0.85
CA ALA A 56 25.82 44.84 -1.48
C ALA A 56 25.44 44.50 -2.92
N CYS A 57 26.05 45.22 -3.86
CA CYS A 57 26.05 44.90 -5.28
C CYS A 57 26.75 43.56 -5.51
N LEU A 58 26.15 42.68 -6.31
CA LEU A 58 26.84 41.54 -6.92
C LEU A 58 27.50 42.01 -8.23
N PRO A 59 28.75 41.62 -8.53
CA PRO A 59 29.42 41.99 -9.76
C PRO A 59 28.82 41.29 -10.99
N SER A 60 28.62 42.05 -12.06
CA SER A 60 28.37 41.54 -13.40
C SER A 60 29.64 40.98 -14.02
N ALA A 61 29.64 39.71 -14.44
CA ALA A 61 30.48 39.24 -15.54
C ALA A 61 30.03 37.83 -15.98
N LEU A 62 30.27 37.53 -17.27
CA LEU A 62 30.15 36.24 -17.96
C LEU A 62 28.84 35.99 -18.72
N ARG A 63 28.72 36.69 -19.87
CA ARG A 63 28.01 36.19 -21.06
C ARG A 63 28.89 35.16 -21.79
N PRO A 64 28.36 34.03 -22.30
CA PRO A 64 29.07 33.17 -23.24
C PRO A 64 28.87 33.65 -24.69
N PRO A 65 29.86 33.48 -25.59
CA PRO A 65 29.70 33.77 -27.01
C PRO A 65 28.96 32.65 -27.74
N LYS A 66 28.28 33.04 -28.83
CA LYS A 66 27.62 32.16 -29.80
C LYS A 66 28.66 31.46 -30.67
N GLY A 67 28.52 30.16 -30.90
CA GLY A 67 29.35 29.43 -31.85
C GLY A 67 28.98 27.95 -31.93
N CYS A 68 28.34 27.57 -33.02
CA CYS A 68 27.87 26.23 -33.33
C CYS A 68 29.05 25.30 -33.68
N ARG A 69 29.16 24.14 -33.01
CA ARG A 69 29.74 22.90 -33.56
C ARG A 69 29.11 21.72 -32.84
N MET A 70 28.31 20.94 -33.58
CA MET A 70 27.90 19.60 -33.18
C MET A 70 29.15 18.73 -33.07
N HIS A 71 29.62 18.52 -31.84
CA HIS A 71 30.42 17.36 -31.51
C HIS A 71 29.51 16.38 -30.79
N LEU A 72 29.41 15.18 -31.37
CA LEU A 72 28.90 14.00 -30.71
C LEU A 72 29.83 13.76 -29.51
N MET A 73 29.54 14.41 -28.38
CA MET A 73 30.26 14.16 -27.14
C MET A 73 29.87 12.76 -26.69
N SER A 74 30.80 11.82 -26.89
CA SER A 74 30.88 10.57 -26.18
C SER A 74 30.60 10.86 -24.70
N ARG A 75 29.45 10.39 -24.22
CA ARG A 75 29.07 10.55 -22.81
C ARG A 75 30.16 9.86 -21.96
N PRO A 76 30.76 10.55 -20.99
CA PRO A 76 31.70 9.91 -20.07
C PRO A 76 30.97 8.76 -19.36
N HIS A 77 31.71 7.71 -19.00
CA HIS A 77 31.25 6.53 -18.25
C HIS A 77 30.12 6.93 -17.28
N ARG A 78 28.86 6.67 -17.65
CA ARG A 78 27.75 7.13 -16.82
C ARG A 78 27.83 6.35 -15.51
N SER A 79 28.10 7.07 -14.42
CA SER A 79 27.80 6.59 -13.07
C SER A 79 26.37 6.03 -13.07
N ARG A 80 26.18 4.88 -12.42
CA ARG A 80 24.86 4.25 -12.25
C ARG A 80 23.81 5.31 -11.86
N PRO A 81 22.61 5.33 -12.47
CA PRO A 81 21.61 6.35 -12.15
C PRO A 81 21.29 6.33 -10.65
N ARG A 82 21.12 7.51 -10.06
CA ARG A 82 20.82 7.68 -8.64
C ARG A 82 19.32 7.69 -8.41
N ILE A 83 18.85 6.75 -7.59
CA ILE A 83 17.45 6.61 -7.22
C ILE A 83 17.28 7.00 -5.75
N ALA A 84 16.36 7.93 -5.49
CA ALA A 84 16.01 8.38 -4.16
C ALA A 84 14.65 7.82 -3.75
N ILE A 85 14.60 6.97 -2.73
CA ILE A 85 13.36 6.54 -2.07
C ILE A 85 13.08 7.51 -0.93
N VAL A 86 11.93 8.19 -0.95
CA VAL A 86 11.54 9.18 0.05
C VAL A 86 10.34 8.65 0.83
N ASP A 87 10.56 8.36 2.11
CA ASP A 87 9.55 7.88 3.05
C ASP A 87 9.28 8.91 4.16
N PRO A 88 8.29 9.79 3.96
CA PRO A 88 7.96 10.83 4.93
C PRO A 88 7.13 10.33 6.11
N CYS A 89 6.68 9.07 6.12
CA CYS A 89 5.69 8.57 7.07
C CYS A 89 6.12 7.32 7.84
N CYS A 90 7.35 6.83 7.64
CA CYS A 90 7.88 5.70 8.39
C CYS A 90 7.80 5.92 9.92
N GLY A 91 7.11 5.01 10.62
CA GLY A 91 6.92 5.10 12.07
C GLY A 91 8.19 4.87 12.88
N ALA A 92 9.16 4.17 12.30
CA ALA A 92 10.49 3.94 12.85
C ALA A 92 11.50 3.78 11.69
N PRO A 93 12.80 4.05 11.91
CA PRO A 93 13.81 3.76 10.90
C PRO A 93 13.83 2.26 10.61
N TYR A 94 13.91 1.91 9.33
CA TYR A 94 14.00 0.52 8.88
C TYR A 94 15.19 0.31 7.96
N ASP A 95 15.66 -0.93 7.92
CA ASP A 95 16.80 -1.40 7.13
C ASP A 95 16.65 -2.91 6.87
N PRO A 96 17.54 -3.55 6.07
CA PRO A 96 17.41 -4.97 5.77
C PRO A 96 17.38 -5.90 6.99
N LEU A 97 17.97 -5.52 8.15
CA LEU A 97 17.88 -6.33 9.36
C LEU A 97 16.47 -6.29 9.95
N SER A 98 15.68 -5.23 9.73
CA SER A 98 14.28 -5.15 10.14
C SER A 98 13.42 -6.28 9.54
N LEU A 99 13.76 -6.80 8.35
CA LEU A 99 13.08 -7.94 7.74
C LEU A 99 13.19 -9.22 8.59
N THR A 100 14.30 -9.37 9.32
CA THR A 100 14.57 -10.55 10.16
C THR A 100 13.99 -10.40 11.56
N ARG A 101 13.98 -9.19 12.11
CA ARG A 101 13.47 -8.88 13.46
C ARG A 101 11.95 -8.97 13.57
N GLY A 102 11.23 -8.73 12.46
CA GLY A 102 9.77 -8.66 12.46
C GLY A 102 9.25 -7.28 12.85
N GLY A 103 7.93 -7.11 12.83
CA GLY A 103 7.26 -5.84 13.17
C GLY A 103 7.30 -4.77 12.07
N LEU A 104 7.79 -5.15 10.89
CA LEU A 104 7.86 -4.28 9.72
C LEU A 104 6.56 -4.36 8.91
N GLY A 105 6.08 -3.21 8.45
CA GLY A 105 4.93 -3.15 7.53
C GLY A 105 5.25 -3.74 6.16
N GLY A 106 4.19 -4.14 5.44
CA GLY A 106 4.33 -4.72 4.10
C GLY A 106 4.92 -3.75 3.06
N THR A 107 4.71 -2.44 3.25
CA THR A 107 5.29 -1.39 2.39
C THR A 107 6.80 -1.34 2.55
N GLU A 108 7.28 -1.17 3.78
CA GLU A 108 8.70 -1.06 4.09
C GLU A 108 9.43 -2.35 3.72
N ALA A 109 8.82 -3.51 4.00
CA ALA A 109 9.38 -4.80 3.60
C ALA A 109 9.51 -4.93 2.07
N THR A 110 8.50 -4.48 1.33
CA THR A 110 8.52 -4.46 -0.14
C THR A 110 9.64 -3.55 -0.67
N VAL A 111 9.72 -2.33 -0.16
CA VAL A 111 10.72 -1.32 -0.57
C VAL A 111 12.13 -1.87 -0.37
N LEU A 112 12.43 -2.45 0.80
CA LEU A 112 13.75 -3.02 1.08
C LEU A 112 14.11 -4.17 0.13
N ARG A 113 13.17 -5.09 -0.12
CA ARG A 113 13.40 -6.25 -1.00
C ARG A 113 13.65 -5.82 -2.44
N VAL A 114 12.82 -4.92 -2.97
CA VAL A 114 13.01 -4.40 -4.33
C VAL A 114 14.32 -3.63 -4.42
N CYS A 115 14.57 -2.69 -3.50
CA CYS A 115 15.77 -1.85 -3.56
C CYS A 115 17.07 -2.66 -3.43
N ALA A 116 17.09 -3.72 -2.62
CA ALA A 116 18.23 -4.62 -2.53
C ALA A 116 18.62 -5.21 -3.89
N THR A 117 17.64 -5.59 -4.72
CA THR A 117 17.92 -6.09 -6.07
C THR A 117 18.39 -4.98 -7.02
N LEU A 118 17.84 -3.76 -6.88
CA LEU A 118 18.16 -2.61 -7.72
C LEU A 118 19.56 -2.03 -7.48
N THR A 119 20.19 -2.27 -6.32
CA THR A 119 21.55 -1.77 -6.02
C THR A 119 22.64 -2.26 -7.00
N ARG A 120 22.35 -3.28 -7.81
CA ARG A 120 23.23 -3.76 -8.89
C ARG A 120 23.39 -2.69 -9.97
N ASP A 121 22.27 -2.13 -10.42
CA ASP A 121 22.21 -1.25 -11.59
C ASP A 121 22.11 0.24 -11.20
N PHE A 122 21.73 0.53 -9.95
CA PHE A 122 21.41 1.88 -9.47
C PHE A 122 22.16 2.26 -8.19
N GLU A 123 22.47 3.55 -8.05
CA GLU A 123 22.87 4.12 -6.76
C GLU A 123 21.59 4.42 -5.93
N VAL A 124 21.20 3.47 -5.06
CA VAL A 124 19.97 3.61 -4.26
C VAL A 124 20.23 4.32 -2.94
N ARG A 125 19.44 5.37 -2.66
CA ARG A 125 19.44 6.10 -1.40
C ARG A 125 18.03 6.18 -0.83
N HIS A 126 17.87 5.94 0.46
CA HIS A 126 16.59 6.03 1.18
C HIS A 126 16.61 7.23 2.12
N TYR A 127 15.53 8.01 2.15
CA TYR A 127 15.37 9.20 2.97
C TYR A 127 14.16 8.98 3.90
N GLN A 128 14.43 8.69 5.17
CA GLN A 128 13.43 8.26 6.15
C GLN A 128 13.18 9.35 7.20
N ALA A 129 11.91 9.69 7.44
CA ALA A 129 11.51 10.73 8.39
C ALA A 129 12.03 10.53 9.82
N THR A 130 12.11 9.28 10.28
CA THR A 130 12.48 8.93 11.67
C THR A 130 13.93 8.52 11.83
N ARG A 131 14.71 8.46 10.74
CA ARG A 131 16.15 8.14 10.78
C ARG A 131 16.97 9.38 11.16
N ARG A 132 17.91 9.20 12.07
CA ARG A 132 18.82 10.27 12.54
C ARG A 132 20.22 10.16 11.94
N GLU A 133 20.70 8.93 11.75
CA GLU A 133 22.05 8.67 11.27
C GLU A 133 22.06 7.89 9.95
N PRO A 134 23.03 8.19 9.07
CA PRO A 134 23.29 7.40 7.88
C PRO A 134 23.61 5.93 8.18
N LEU A 135 23.22 5.01 7.30
CA LEU A 135 23.57 3.60 7.39
C LEU A 135 23.73 2.99 5.99
N ALA A 136 24.92 2.48 5.67
CA ALA A 136 25.13 1.71 4.44
C ALA A 136 24.58 0.29 4.61
N THR A 137 23.83 -0.20 3.62
CA THR A 137 23.16 -1.51 3.68
C THR A 137 23.17 -2.21 2.32
N SER A 138 22.76 -3.47 2.29
CA SER A 138 22.51 -4.21 1.04
C SER A 138 21.36 -3.65 0.20
N ALA A 139 20.51 -2.77 0.76
CA ALA A 139 19.43 -2.08 0.05
C ALA A 139 19.80 -0.65 -0.37
N GLY A 140 21.07 -0.26 -0.23
CA GLY A 140 21.57 1.08 -0.51
C GLY A 140 21.87 1.88 0.75
N LEU A 141 22.10 3.18 0.58
CA LEU A 141 22.42 4.10 1.67
C LEU A 141 21.14 4.64 2.31
N MET A 142 20.95 4.36 3.60
CA MET A 142 19.82 4.88 4.38
C MET A 142 20.22 6.22 5.00
N LEU A 143 19.39 7.25 4.87
CA LEU A 143 19.66 8.63 5.28
C LEU A 143 18.47 9.24 6.02
N PRO A 144 18.71 10.24 6.89
CA PRO A 144 17.66 11.11 7.41
C PRO A 144 16.91 11.83 6.28
N LEU A 145 15.61 12.05 6.46
CA LEU A 145 14.81 12.82 5.49
C LEU A 145 15.34 14.25 5.28
N SER A 146 15.97 14.84 6.30
CA SER A 146 16.58 16.17 6.24
C SER A 146 17.75 16.29 5.26
N ALA A 147 18.41 15.17 4.91
CA ALA A 147 19.52 15.17 3.95
C ALA A 147 19.06 15.56 2.53
N GLY A 148 17.79 15.28 2.18
CA GLY A 148 17.17 15.65 0.91
C GLY A 148 17.71 14.87 -0.30
N PRO A 149 16.88 14.61 -1.33
CA PRO A 149 17.26 13.79 -2.48
C PRO A 149 18.05 14.56 -3.56
N ALA A 150 19.03 15.37 -3.15
CA ALA A 150 19.80 16.20 -4.08
C ALA A 150 20.60 15.35 -5.11
N GLY A 151 20.52 15.75 -6.37
CA GLY A 151 21.19 15.07 -7.49
C GLY A 151 20.66 13.67 -7.80
N ALA A 152 19.43 13.33 -7.40
CA ALA A 152 18.77 12.10 -7.83
C ALA A 152 18.23 12.24 -9.27
N ASP A 153 18.42 11.21 -10.08
CA ASP A 153 17.82 11.12 -11.42
C ASP A 153 16.33 10.79 -11.34
N VAL A 154 15.97 9.90 -10.41
CA VAL A 154 14.58 9.52 -10.12
C VAL A 154 14.31 9.59 -8.62
N ILE A 155 13.21 10.23 -8.25
CA ILE A 155 12.71 10.33 -6.89
C ILE A 155 11.42 9.50 -6.80
N ILE A 156 11.41 8.50 -5.93
CA ILE A 156 10.25 7.67 -5.61
C ILE A 156 9.73 8.11 -4.25
N VAL A 157 8.52 8.66 -4.19
CA VAL A 157 7.87 9.09 -2.95
C VAL A 157 6.88 8.02 -2.51
N LEU A 158 6.96 7.59 -1.24
CA LEU A 158 6.03 6.62 -0.69
C LEU A 158 4.78 7.31 -0.14
N ASN A 159 3.61 6.90 -0.65
CA ASN A 159 2.26 7.19 -0.13
C ASN A 159 1.83 8.67 0.01
N THR A 160 2.72 9.65 -0.13
CA THR A 160 2.45 11.06 0.22
C THR A 160 2.50 11.98 -0.99
N TRP A 161 1.36 12.13 -1.66
CA TRP A 161 1.25 12.92 -2.88
C TRP A 161 1.66 14.39 -2.72
N LYS A 162 1.39 15.01 -1.55
CA LYS A 162 1.78 16.40 -1.26
C LYS A 162 3.31 16.56 -1.23
N VAL A 163 4.02 15.55 -0.74
CA VAL A 163 5.50 15.54 -0.74
C VAL A 163 6.01 15.40 -2.16
N ALA A 164 5.40 14.55 -3.00
CA ALA A 164 5.76 14.47 -4.42
C ALA A 164 5.62 15.82 -5.14
N VAL A 165 4.49 16.53 -4.93
CA VAL A 165 4.29 17.87 -5.50
C VAL A 165 5.29 18.89 -4.95
N LYS A 166 5.63 18.83 -3.65
CA LYS A 166 6.66 19.71 -3.05
C LYS A 166 8.04 19.44 -3.66
N LEU A 167 8.42 18.17 -3.80
CA LEU A 167 9.71 17.77 -4.36
C LEU A 167 9.82 18.17 -5.84
N ARG A 168 8.73 18.16 -6.61
CA ARG A 168 8.75 18.70 -7.98
C ARG A 168 9.20 20.16 -8.02
N LYS A 169 8.78 20.98 -7.07
CA LYS A 169 9.18 22.40 -7.01
C LYS A 169 10.67 22.56 -6.67
N LEU A 170 11.21 21.66 -5.84
CA LEU A 170 12.60 21.71 -5.38
C LEU A 170 13.57 21.04 -6.36
N HIS A 171 13.09 20.07 -7.14
CA HIS A 171 13.86 19.27 -8.07
C HIS A 171 13.15 19.24 -9.43
N PRO A 172 13.10 20.38 -10.16
CA PRO A 172 12.34 20.48 -11.40
C PRO A 172 12.82 19.50 -12.48
N GLU A 173 14.12 19.16 -12.46
CA GLU A 173 14.76 18.27 -13.44
C GLU A 173 14.62 16.77 -13.14
N ALA A 174 14.35 16.39 -11.88
CA ALA A 174 14.29 14.98 -11.49
C ALA A 174 12.98 14.34 -11.97
N ALA A 175 13.02 13.08 -12.39
CA ALA A 175 11.78 12.34 -12.59
C ALA A 175 11.16 11.99 -11.22
N ILE A 176 9.84 12.09 -11.09
CA ILE A 176 9.16 11.82 -9.81
C ILE A 176 8.07 10.79 -9.99
N LEU A 177 8.17 9.72 -9.20
CA LEU A 177 7.19 8.64 -9.08
C LEU A 177 6.54 8.71 -7.69
N LEU A 178 5.22 8.56 -7.63
CA LEU A 178 4.49 8.30 -6.39
C LEU A 178 4.20 6.80 -6.33
N TRP A 179 4.89 6.08 -5.45
CA TRP A 179 4.60 4.66 -5.20
C TRP A 179 3.52 4.57 -4.12
N LEU A 180 2.32 4.16 -4.53
CA LEU A 180 1.12 4.20 -3.72
C LEU A 180 0.73 2.79 -3.27
N HIS A 181 0.78 2.56 -1.96
CA HIS A 181 0.41 1.30 -1.29
C HIS A 181 -0.94 1.38 -0.58
N ILE A 182 -1.52 2.58 -0.46
CA ILE A 182 -2.76 2.84 0.27
C ILE A 182 -3.85 3.42 -0.64
N ARG A 183 -5.11 3.17 -0.27
CA ARG A 183 -6.25 3.88 -0.86
C ARG A 183 -6.36 5.28 -0.24
N PRO A 184 -6.24 6.37 -1.02
CA PRO A 184 -6.40 7.71 -0.47
C PRO A 184 -7.83 7.93 0.07
N GLY A 185 -7.93 8.61 1.22
CA GLY A 185 -9.23 9.01 1.76
C GLY A 185 -9.93 10.06 0.88
N ARG A 186 -11.26 10.17 0.99
CA ARG A 186 -12.11 11.07 0.17
C ARG A 186 -11.62 12.52 0.09
N HIS A 187 -11.00 13.04 1.13
CA HIS A 187 -10.44 14.40 1.18
C HIS A 187 -9.22 14.61 0.24
N ASN A 188 -8.66 13.54 -0.34
CA ASN A 188 -7.51 13.60 -1.25
C ASN A 188 -7.89 13.59 -2.73
N ARG A 189 -9.16 13.72 -3.11
CA ARG A 189 -9.57 13.76 -4.54
C ARG A 189 -8.81 14.81 -5.37
N LYS A 190 -8.43 15.94 -4.75
CA LYS A 190 -7.63 16.99 -5.39
C LYS A 190 -6.21 16.55 -5.79
N MET A 191 -5.75 15.36 -5.38
CA MET A 191 -4.43 14.85 -5.74
C MET A 191 -4.28 14.64 -7.24
N GLY A 192 -5.34 14.27 -7.98
CA GLY A 192 -5.28 13.97 -9.41
C GLY A 192 -4.74 15.16 -10.22
N PRO A 193 -5.46 16.29 -10.27
CA PRO A 193 -5.02 17.48 -10.99
C PRO A 193 -3.65 18.00 -10.51
N ALA A 194 -3.39 17.95 -9.20
CA ALA A 194 -2.12 18.43 -8.65
C ALA A 194 -0.92 17.57 -9.08
N LEU A 195 -1.07 16.24 -9.10
CA LEU A 195 -0.03 15.33 -9.56
C LEU A 195 0.15 15.39 -11.08
N HIS A 196 -0.95 15.56 -11.82
CA HIS A 196 -0.91 15.78 -13.27
C HIS A 196 -0.11 17.04 -13.61
N ALA A 197 -0.46 18.19 -13.03
CA ALA A 197 0.25 19.45 -13.24
C ALA A 197 1.73 19.35 -12.85
N ALA A 198 2.03 18.63 -11.76
CA ALA A 198 3.39 18.38 -11.31
C ALA A 198 4.17 17.35 -12.16
N GLY A 199 3.57 16.75 -13.19
CA GLY A 199 4.20 15.71 -14.01
C GLY A 199 4.68 14.51 -13.16
N VAL A 200 3.89 14.11 -12.16
CA VAL A 200 4.20 12.97 -11.28
C VAL A 200 3.44 11.74 -11.79
N ARG A 201 4.16 10.64 -12.01
CA ARG A 201 3.57 9.34 -12.36
C ARG A 201 3.24 8.56 -11.09
N ILE A 202 2.06 7.94 -11.02
CA ILE A 202 1.66 7.08 -9.91
C ILE A 202 1.91 5.61 -10.28
N ILE A 203 2.58 4.88 -9.39
CA ILE A 203 2.74 3.42 -9.47
C ILE A 203 1.92 2.79 -8.34
N CYS A 204 0.87 2.07 -8.70
CA CYS A 204 0.04 1.28 -7.79
C CYS A 204 0.64 -0.12 -7.58
N VAL A 205 0.15 -0.84 -6.59
CA VAL A 205 0.66 -2.18 -6.21
C VAL A 205 -0.14 -3.36 -6.78
N SER A 206 -1.14 -3.08 -7.62
CA SER A 206 -1.95 -4.07 -8.35
C SER A 206 -2.78 -3.38 -9.43
N ARG A 207 -3.38 -4.17 -10.33
CA ARG A 207 -4.32 -3.64 -11.33
C ARG A 207 -5.60 -3.16 -10.67
N SER A 208 -6.19 -3.94 -9.76
CA SER A 208 -7.39 -3.55 -9.00
C SER A 208 -7.18 -2.25 -8.22
N HIS A 209 -5.98 -2.03 -7.67
CA HIS A 209 -5.66 -0.76 -7.00
C HIS A 209 -5.60 0.41 -8.01
N MET A 210 -4.96 0.21 -9.17
CA MET A 210 -4.91 1.23 -10.21
C MET A 210 -6.30 1.58 -10.74
N ASP A 211 -7.14 0.59 -11.01
CA ASP A 211 -8.48 0.78 -11.53
C ASP A 211 -9.38 1.49 -10.51
N TRP A 212 -9.29 1.07 -9.23
CA TRP A 212 -9.94 1.78 -8.14
C TRP A 212 -9.46 3.24 -8.03
N LEU A 213 -8.15 3.48 -8.16
CA LEU A 213 -7.59 4.84 -8.10
C LEU A 213 -8.10 5.71 -9.25
N ARG A 214 -8.17 5.18 -10.47
CA ARG A 214 -8.71 5.90 -11.64
C ARG A 214 -10.16 6.30 -11.40
N ALA A 215 -10.99 5.36 -10.94
CA ALA A 215 -12.37 5.65 -10.56
C ALA A 215 -12.46 6.68 -9.42
N PHE A 216 -11.55 6.61 -8.44
CA PHE A 216 -11.50 7.57 -7.32
C PHE A 216 -11.16 9.00 -7.76
N LEU A 217 -10.29 9.16 -8.76
CA LEU A 217 -9.86 10.47 -9.26
C LEU A 217 -10.90 11.11 -10.21
N GLY A 218 -11.72 10.31 -10.89
CA GLY A 218 -12.75 10.79 -11.82
C GLY A 218 -12.20 11.33 -13.14
N ASP A 219 -13.03 12.04 -13.91
CA ASP A 219 -12.77 12.35 -15.33
C ASP A 219 -11.97 13.64 -15.59
N GLY A 220 -11.07 14.00 -14.67
CA GLY A 220 -10.26 15.23 -14.76
C GLY A 220 -8.93 15.08 -15.49
N ALA A 221 -8.07 16.10 -15.40
CA ALA A 221 -6.67 15.96 -15.78
C ALA A 221 -5.98 14.95 -14.86
N LEU A 222 -5.72 13.74 -15.37
CA LEU A 222 -5.21 12.62 -14.59
C LEU A 222 -3.70 12.45 -14.73
N PRO A 223 -2.98 12.16 -13.64
CA PRO A 223 -1.59 11.78 -13.73
C PRO A 223 -1.45 10.45 -14.47
N ARG A 224 -0.30 10.22 -15.09
CA ARG A 224 0.02 8.90 -15.64
C ARG A 224 0.00 7.88 -14.50
N THR A 225 -0.67 6.75 -14.74
CA THR A 225 -0.82 5.66 -13.77
C THR A 225 -0.29 4.38 -14.37
N GLY A 226 0.40 3.58 -13.54
CA GLY A 226 0.74 2.19 -13.83
C GLY A 226 0.67 1.39 -12.54
N PHE A 227 1.00 0.10 -12.62
CA PHE A 227 1.12 -0.75 -11.45
C PHE A 227 2.34 -1.65 -11.56
N ILE A 228 2.93 -1.98 -10.42
CA ILE A 228 3.92 -3.05 -10.24
C ILE A 228 3.58 -3.75 -8.92
N TYR A 229 3.42 -5.08 -8.95
CA TYR A 229 3.03 -5.86 -7.78
C TYR A 229 4.01 -5.74 -6.61
N ASN A 230 3.53 -5.95 -5.37
CA ASN A 230 4.44 -6.21 -4.26
C ASN A 230 5.06 -7.61 -4.42
N PRO A 231 6.35 -7.78 -4.11
CA PRO A 231 7.03 -9.04 -4.33
C PRO A 231 6.83 -10.03 -3.19
N ILE A 232 6.63 -11.30 -3.55
CA ILE A 232 6.88 -12.45 -2.69
C ILE A 232 8.28 -12.99 -2.96
N ALA A 233 8.93 -13.60 -1.96
CA ALA A 233 10.27 -14.14 -2.16
C ALA A 233 10.28 -15.29 -3.19
N ASP A 234 11.34 -15.36 -3.98
CA ASP A 234 11.47 -16.36 -5.06
C ASP A 234 11.48 -17.80 -4.54
N THR A 235 11.93 -17.99 -3.31
CA THR A 235 12.11 -19.28 -2.65
C THR A 235 10.88 -19.75 -1.86
N LEU A 236 9.81 -18.94 -1.76
CA LEU A 236 8.58 -19.42 -1.13
C LEU A 236 7.96 -20.52 -1.98
N ALA A 237 7.84 -21.70 -1.38
CA ALA A 237 7.22 -22.87 -1.96
C ALA A 237 6.45 -23.63 -0.86
N PRO A 238 5.46 -24.45 -1.24
CA PRO A 238 4.94 -25.49 -0.36
C PRO A 238 6.06 -26.42 0.12
N ASP A 239 5.88 -27.02 1.29
CA ASP A 239 6.76 -28.08 1.81
C ASP A 239 5.93 -29.19 2.45
N ALA A 240 6.58 -30.20 3.02
CA ALA A 240 5.92 -31.35 3.65
C ALA A 240 5.31 -31.06 5.04
N THR A 241 5.23 -29.80 5.48
CA THR A 241 4.62 -29.43 6.76
C THR A 241 3.15 -29.87 6.77
N ARG A 242 2.80 -30.74 7.72
CA ARG A 242 1.41 -31.15 7.94
C ARG A 242 0.57 -29.96 8.44
N ARG A 243 -0.57 -29.74 7.80
CA ARG A 243 -1.59 -28.78 8.26
C ARG A 243 -2.40 -29.35 9.41
N ASP A 244 -2.76 -28.46 10.33
CA ASP A 244 -3.76 -28.72 11.35
C ASP A 244 -5.14 -28.36 10.76
N PRO A 245 -6.04 -29.36 10.58
CA PRO A 245 -7.35 -29.13 9.97
C PRO A 245 -8.26 -28.22 10.82
N ASN A 246 -7.96 -27.99 12.09
CA ASN A 246 -8.78 -27.15 12.96
C ASN A 246 -8.17 -25.76 13.20
N ARG A 247 -7.09 -25.41 12.49
CA ARG A 247 -6.34 -24.19 12.74
C ARG A 247 -6.52 -23.14 11.67
N LEU A 248 -7.24 -22.08 12.00
CA LEU A 248 -7.33 -20.87 11.20
C LEU A 248 -6.19 -19.90 11.55
N LEU A 249 -5.74 -19.10 10.59
CA LEU A 249 -4.76 -18.04 10.81
C LEU A 249 -5.30 -16.70 10.31
N PHE A 250 -5.24 -15.67 11.15
CA PHE A 250 -5.30 -14.28 10.71
C PHE A 250 -3.91 -13.67 10.81
N ALA A 251 -3.42 -13.04 9.74
CA ALA A 251 -2.10 -12.43 9.68
C ALA A 251 -2.18 -11.02 9.11
N SER A 252 -2.52 -10.05 9.97
CA SER A 252 -2.60 -8.65 9.59
C SER A 252 -2.68 -7.74 10.82
N SER A 253 -2.53 -6.44 10.60
CA SER A 253 -2.82 -5.44 11.63
C SER A 253 -4.32 -5.39 11.94
N PRO A 254 -4.75 -5.15 13.19
CA PRO A 254 -6.14 -5.42 13.59
C PRO A 254 -7.19 -4.52 12.93
N HIS A 255 -6.81 -3.30 12.52
CA HIS A 255 -7.71 -2.38 11.79
C HIS A 255 -8.17 -2.91 10.44
N LYS A 256 -7.54 -3.98 9.93
CA LYS A 256 -7.93 -4.66 8.68
C LYS A 256 -9.02 -5.71 8.90
N GLY A 257 -9.98 -5.39 9.77
CA GLY A 257 -11.19 -6.20 9.96
C GLY A 257 -11.11 -7.31 11.01
N LEU A 258 -10.12 -7.31 11.91
CA LEU A 258 -9.99 -8.38 12.92
C LEU A 258 -11.22 -8.50 13.84
N ALA A 259 -11.91 -7.38 14.13
CA ALA A 259 -13.18 -7.41 14.87
C ALA A 259 -14.26 -8.25 14.16
N GLU A 260 -14.39 -8.12 12.83
CA GLU A 260 -15.35 -8.95 12.10
C GLU A 260 -14.89 -10.40 11.99
N VAL A 261 -13.58 -10.63 11.88
CA VAL A 261 -12.99 -11.98 11.88
C VAL A 261 -13.30 -12.68 13.20
N PHE A 262 -13.21 -11.98 14.34
CA PHE A 262 -13.61 -12.50 15.65
C PHE A 262 -15.09 -12.85 15.69
N GLY A 263 -15.98 -11.97 15.23
CA GLY A 263 -17.42 -12.26 15.19
C GLY A 263 -17.75 -13.51 14.35
N ARG A 264 -17.12 -13.64 13.17
CA ARG A 264 -17.33 -14.82 12.31
C ARG A 264 -16.71 -16.09 12.91
N PHE A 265 -15.54 -15.99 13.52
CA PHE A 265 -14.90 -17.12 14.18
C PHE A 265 -15.71 -17.63 15.38
N ASP A 266 -16.24 -16.73 16.21
CA ASP A 266 -17.08 -17.11 17.36
C ASP A 266 -18.36 -17.83 16.91
N ALA A 267 -19.01 -17.33 15.87
CA ALA A 267 -20.18 -17.99 15.28
C ALA A 267 -19.85 -19.37 14.69
N LEU A 268 -18.70 -19.50 14.00
CA LEU A 268 -18.24 -20.78 13.47
C LEU A 268 -17.98 -21.80 14.57
N ARG A 269 -17.43 -21.37 15.71
CA ARG A 269 -17.16 -22.26 16.85
C ARG A 269 -18.41 -22.87 17.47
N ALA A 270 -19.57 -22.25 17.32
CA ALA A 270 -20.83 -22.84 17.79
C ALA A 270 -21.19 -24.13 17.02
N VAL A 271 -20.72 -24.27 15.78
CA VAL A 271 -20.99 -25.44 14.92
C VAL A 271 -19.75 -26.31 14.66
N LEU A 272 -18.55 -25.74 14.83
CA LEU A 272 -17.25 -26.42 14.71
C LEU A 272 -16.41 -26.13 15.96
N PRO A 273 -16.70 -26.80 17.10
CA PRO A 273 -16.18 -26.41 18.42
C PRO A 273 -14.67 -26.52 18.58
N ASP A 274 -14.03 -27.40 17.78
CA ASP A 274 -12.60 -27.67 17.81
C ASP A 274 -11.76 -26.62 17.08
N LEU A 275 -12.39 -25.70 16.34
CA LEU A 275 -11.65 -24.65 15.63
C LEU A 275 -10.86 -23.77 16.59
N THR A 276 -9.66 -23.42 16.15
CA THR A 276 -8.77 -22.44 16.78
C THR A 276 -8.44 -21.34 15.79
N LEU A 277 -8.22 -20.13 16.30
CA LEU A 277 -7.77 -18.99 15.50
C LEU A 277 -6.44 -18.48 16.04
N ALA A 278 -5.38 -18.60 15.25
CA ALA A 278 -4.12 -17.95 15.53
C ALA A 278 -4.11 -16.53 14.94
N VAL A 279 -3.63 -15.55 15.70
CA VAL A 279 -3.56 -14.14 15.26
C VAL A 279 -2.10 -13.68 15.28
N ALA A 280 -1.53 -13.41 14.11
CA ALA A 280 -0.24 -12.75 13.95
C ALA A 280 -0.46 -11.27 13.66
N ASP A 281 -0.05 -10.41 14.58
CA ASP A 281 -0.20 -8.96 14.52
C ASP A 281 1.20 -8.31 14.42
N PRO A 282 1.48 -7.51 13.38
CA PRO A 282 2.75 -6.81 13.25
C PRO A 282 3.01 -5.78 14.38
N GLY A 283 2.01 -5.42 15.19
CA GLY A 283 2.21 -4.70 16.45
C GLY A 283 2.44 -3.19 16.34
N TYR A 284 2.46 -2.64 15.11
CA TYR A 284 2.69 -1.20 14.88
C TYR A 284 1.46 -0.32 15.12
N LEU A 285 0.26 -0.89 15.28
CA LEU A 285 -0.98 -0.13 15.48
C LEU A 285 -1.86 -0.75 16.56
N ARG A 286 -2.13 0.03 17.62
CA ARG A 286 -3.15 -0.30 18.61
C ARG A 286 -4.54 -0.03 18.03
N TRP A 287 -5.44 -1.01 18.10
CA TRP A 287 -6.79 -0.90 17.56
C TRP A 287 -7.76 -1.72 18.40
N ASN A 288 -8.95 -1.18 18.67
CA ASN A 288 -9.96 -1.88 19.45
C ASN A 288 -10.68 -2.90 18.56
N THR A 289 -10.57 -4.18 18.90
CA THR A 289 -11.23 -5.29 18.21
C THR A 289 -12.46 -5.83 18.92
N GLY A 290 -12.83 -5.25 20.07
CA GLY A 290 -13.86 -5.81 20.95
C GLY A 290 -13.36 -7.04 21.73
N PRO A 291 -14.28 -7.82 22.33
CA PRO A 291 -13.94 -9.01 23.12
C PRO A 291 -13.28 -10.07 22.24
N VAL A 292 -12.29 -10.77 22.80
CA VAL A 292 -11.58 -11.85 22.13
C VAL A 292 -12.37 -13.16 22.33
N PRO A 293 -12.78 -13.86 21.26
CA PRO A 293 -13.45 -15.15 21.39
C PRO A 293 -12.60 -16.22 22.07
N LYS A 294 -13.25 -17.25 22.62
CA LYS A 294 -12.55 -18.45 23.13
C LYS A 294 -11.78 -19.14 21.98
N ASN A 295 -10.67 -19.81 22.28
CA ASN A 295 -9.78 -20.49 21.31
C ASN A 295 -9.07 -19.56 20.30
N VAL A 296 -9.03 -18.26 20.56
CA VAL A 296 -8.12 -17.35 19.87
C VAL A 296 -6.77 -17.35 20.59
N ARG A 297 -5.68 -17.51 19.84
CA ARG A 297 -4.31 -17.40 20.33
C ARG A 297 -3.55 -16.30 19.59
N PHE A 298 -3.17 -15.25 20.31
CA PHE A 298 -2.27 -14.24 19.79
C PHE A 298 -0.84 -14.79 19.72
N LEU A 299 -0.25 -14.74 18.53
CA LEU A 299 1.15 -15.06 18.29
C LEU A 299 2.05 -13.83 18.41
N GLY A 300 1.45 -12.64 18.51
CA GLY A 300 2.14 -11.36 18.51
C GLY A 300 2.85 -11.09 17.18
N THR A 301 3.93 -10.33 17.28
CA THR A 301 4.76 -9.94 16.15
C THR A 301 5.71 -11.06 15.77
N LEU A 302 5.68 -11.48 14.51
CA LEU A 302 6.51 -12.56 13.97
C LEU A 302 7.51 -12.02 12.95
N SER A 303 8.68 -12.66 12.89
CA SER A 303 9.54 -12.53 11.71
C SER A 303 8.86 -13.16 10.49
N HIS A 304 9.24 -12.73 9.28
CA HIS A 304 8.64 -13.26 8.05
C HIS A 304 8.76 -14.80 7.96
N GLY A 305 9.93 -15.36 8.26
CA GLY A 305 10.11 -16.82 8.29
C GLY A 305 9.26 -17.52 9.35
N ALA A 306 9.05 -16.91 10.52
CA ALA A 306 8.15 -17.44 11.53
C ALA A 306 6.70 -17.40 11.07
N LEU A 307 6.26 -16.32 10.41
CA LEU A 307 4.92 -16.22 9.84
C LEU A 307 4.67 -17.30 8.77
N MET A 308 5.62 -17.53 7.86
CA MET A 308 5.49 -18.60 6.86
C MET A 308 5.34 -19.99 7.49
N ARG A 309 6.06 -20.27 8.59
CA ARG A 309 5.87 -21.51 9.37
C ARG A 309 4.48 -21.61 10.00
N GLN A 310 3.85 -20.49 10.36
CA GLN A 310 2.48 -20.50 10.86
C GLN A 310 1.47 -20.73 9.75
N MET A 311 1.66 -20.10 8.58
CA MET A 311 0.82 -20.33 7.39
C MET A 311 0.78 -21.80 7.00
N ARG A 312 1.95 -22.43 6.82
CA ARG A 312 2.05 -23.84 6.40
C ARG A 312 1.35 -24.83 7.33
N ARG A 313 1.19 -24.48 8.60
CA ARG A 313 0.51 -25.31 9.61
C ARG A 313 -0.99 -25.03 9.70
N ALA A 314 -1.47 -23.92 9.17
CA ALA A 314 -2.87 -23.55 9.23
C ALA A 314 -3.66 -24.30 8.15
N LEU A 315 -4.92 -24.61 8.44
CA LEU A 315 -5.91 -25.03 7.44
C LEU A 315 -5.98 -23.99 6.32
N CYS A 316 -6.15 -22.72 6.72
CA CYS A 316 -6.18 -21.59 5.81
C CYS A 316 -5.82 -20.27 6.51
N LEU A 317 -5.45 -19.28 5.70
CA LEU A 317 -5.47 -17.87 6.07
C LEU A 317 -6.92 -17.38 6.04
N PHE A 318 -7.49 -17.14 7.21
CA PHE A 318 -8.88 -16.77 7.41
C PHE A 318 -9.04 -15.24 7.44
N MET A 319 -9.45 -14.68 6.31
CA MET A 319 -9.65 -13.25 6.10
C MET A 319 -11.02 -12.92 5.47
N PRO A 320 -12.14 -13.37 6.05
CA PRO A 320 -13.49 -13.11 5.54
C PRO A 320 -14.04 -11.71 5.86
N GLN A 321 -13.22 -10.75 6.30
CA GLN A 321 -13.69 -9.39 6.54
C GLN A 321 -14.23 -8.73 5.26
N THR A 322 -15.20 -7.84 5.40
CA THR A 322 -15.81 -7.12 4.27
C THR A 322 -15.52 -5.61 4.28
N SER A 323 -15.06 -5.06 5.41
CA SER A 323 -14.83 -3.61 5.53
C SER A 323 -13.50 -3.10 4.98
N PHE A 324 -12.46 -3.95 4.92
CA PHE A 324 -11.12 -3.53 4.52
C PHE A 324 -10.71 -4.10 3.17
N ALA A 325 -10.66 -3.22 2.16
CA ALA A 325 -10.27 -3.59 0.82
C ALA A 325 -8.75 -3.49 0.62
N GLU A 326 -8.09 -4.63 0.47
CA GLU A 326 -6.66 -4.70 0.20
C GLU A 326 -6.30 -4.03 -1.13
N THR A 327 -5.14 -3.36 -1.16
CA THR A 327 -4.56 -2.82 -2.39
C THR A 327 -3.80 -3.88 -3.17
N PHE A 328 -3.23 -4.88 -2.49
CA PHE A 328 -2.65 -6.06 -3.13
C PHE A 328 -2.98 -7.33 -2.34
N GLY A 329 -2.83 -7.31 -1.01
CA GLY A 329 -2.99 -8.54 -0.21
C GLY A 329 -1.72 -9.38 -0.21
N LEU A 330 -0.56 -8.76 0.10
CA LEU A 330 0.75 -9.44 0.09
C LEU A 330 0.73 -10.74 0.92
N VAL A 331 0.11 -10.71 2.10
CA VAL A 331 0.01 -11.88 2.97
C VAL A 331 -0.81 -13.03 2.35
N MET A 332 -1.77 -12.71 1.49
CA MET A 332 -2.55 -13.70 0.74
C MET A 332 -1.72 -14.33 -0.39
N ALA A 333 -0.93 -13.51 -1.10
CA ALA A 333 0.02 -13.99 -2.10
C ALA A 333 1.08 -14.91 -1.47
N GLU A 334 1.59 -14.54 -0.29
CA GLU A 334 2.54 -15.36 0.48
C GLU A 334 1.92 -16.68 0.94
N ALA A 335 0.66 -16.67 1.40
CA ALA A 335 -0.06 -17.87 1.79
C ALA A 335 -0.16 -18.86 0.62
N ASN A 336 -0.65 -18.42 -0.55
CA ASN A 336 -0.67 -19.25 -1.76
C ASN A 336 0.73 -19.75 -2.14
N ALA A 337 1.77 -18.94 -1.97
CA ALA A 337 3.14 -19.32 -2.31
C ALA A 337 3.72 -20.43 -1.42
N VAL A 338 3.26 -20.54 -0.17
CA VAL A 338 3.59 -21.66 0.71
C VAL A 338 2.51 -22.74 0.74
N GLY A 339 1.60 -22.71 -0.24
CA GLY A 339 0.53 -23.68 -0.45
C GLY A 339 -0.68 -23.51 0.47
N THR A 340 -0.72 -22.51 1.35
CA THR A 340 -1.83 -22.31 2.31
C THR A 340 -3.00 -21.59 1.64
N PRO A 341 -4.19 -22.20 1.55
CA PRO A 341 -5.38 -21.54 1.04
C PRO A 341 -5.75 -20.30 1.84
N VAL A 342 -6.45 -19.39 1.21
CA VAL A 342 -6.99 -18.17 1.81
C VAL A 342 -8.51 -18.24 1.69
N LEU A 343 -9.22 -18.00 2.80
CA LEU A 343 -10.66 -17.76 2.79
C LEU A 343 -10.88 -16.26 2.86
N ALA A 344 -11.33 -15.67 1.75
CA ALA A 344 -11.52 -14.23 1.61
C ALA A 344 -12.93 -13.85 1.14
N SER A 345 -13.31 -12.58 1.32
CA SER A 345 -14.52 -12.03 0.68
C SER A 345 -14.29 -11.80 -0.82
N ALA A 346 -15.28 -12.13 -1.63
CA ALA A 346 -15.36 -11.70 -3.02
C ALA A 346 -15.59 -10.19 -3.14
N ALA A 347 -15.32 -9.62 -4.31
CA ALA A 347 -15.53 -8.21 -4.67
C ALA A 347 -14.88 -7.19 -3.71
N LEU A 348 -13.79 -7.59 -3.03
CA LEU A 348 -13.13 -6.77 -2.02
C LEU A 348 -11.67 -6.49 -2.39
N GLY A 349 -11.46 -5.40 -3.13
CA GLY A 349 -10.13 -4.98 -3.54
C GLY A 349 -9.42 -5.98 -4.43
N ALA A 350 -8.14 -6.25 -4.16
CA ALA A 350 -7.31 -7.10 -5.02
C ALA A 350 -7.45 -8.61 -4.75
N ASN A 351 -8.43 -9.05 -3.95
CA ASN A 351 -8.57 -10.46 -3.56
C ASN A 351 -8.64 -11.39 -4.78
N GLU A 352 -9.51 -11.10 -5.75
CA GLU A 352 -9.69 -11.92 -6.97
C GLU A 352 -8.50 -11.83 -7.93
N GLU A 353 -7.72 -10.74 -7.87
CA GLU A 353 -6.50 -10.59 -8.66
C GLU A 353 -5.34 -11.43 -8.10
N VAL A 354 -5.31 -11.64 -6.78
CA VAL A 354 -4.22 -12.34 -6.09
C VAL A 354 -4.53 -13.82 -5.82
N LEU A 355 -5.79 -14.17 -5.62
CA LEU A 355 -6.21 -15.51 -5.24
C LEU A 355 -6.68 -16.32 -6.45
N THR A 356 -6.49 -17.64 -6.37
CA THR A 356 -7.08 -18.56 -7.36
C THR A 356 -8.59 -18.71 -7.11
N PRO A 357 -9.39 -19.01 -8.15
CA PRO A 357 -10.82 -19.30 -7.98
C PRO A 357 -11.08 -20.36 -6.91
N GLY A 358 -12.15 -20.18 -6.13
CA GLY A 358 -12.52 -21.06 -5.03
C GLY A 358 -12.03 -20.62 -3.64
N GLN A 359 -11.23 -19.55 -3.57
CA GLN A 359 -10.71 -18.98 -2.31
C GLN A 359 -11.52 -17.77 -1.80
N TYR A 360 -12.28 -17.11 -2.67
CA TYR A 360 -13.11 -15.96 -2.34
C TYR A 360 -14.60 -16.29 -2.41
N LEU A 361 -15.38 -15.81 -1.45
CA LEU A 361 -16.80 -16.15 -1.28
C LEU A 361 -17.67 -14.90 -1.34
N SER A 362 -18.79 -14.97 -2.06
CA SER A 362 -19.83 -13.92 -2.07
C SER A 362 -20.73 -14.01 -0.84
N THR A 363 -21.02 -15.23 -0.38
CA THR A 363 -21.83 -15.50 0.80
C THR A 363 -20.94 -15.85 1.99
N LEU A 364 -21.09 -15.10 3.09
CA LEU A 364 -20.25 -15.22 4.30
C LEU A 364 -21.08 -15.49 5.56
N ASP A 365 -22.27 -16.08 5.42
CA ASP A 365 -23.04 -16.56 6.57
C ASP A 365 -22.34 -17.77 7.21
N THR A 366 -22.65 -18.02 8.49
CA THR A 366 -21.99 -19.04 9.30
C THR A 366 -22.15 -20.45 8.71
N ALA A 367 -23.31 -20.78 8.14
CA ALA A 367 -23.57 -22.11 7.60
C ALA A 367 -22.72 -22.37 6.35
N HIS A 368 -22.65 -21.39 5.43
CA HIS A 368 -21.80 -21.50 4.25
C HIS A 368 -20.31 -21.55 4.61
N LEU A 369 -19.85 -20.68 5.53
CA LEU A 369 -18.47 -20.72 6.01
C LEU A 369 -18.11 -22.07 6.64
N ALA A 370 -19.01 -22.66 7.44
CA ALA A 370 -18.80 -23.96 8.05
C ALA A 370 -18.66 -25.07 6.99
N GLN A 371 -19.54 -25.07 5.97
CA GLN A 371 -19.46 -26.04 4.87
C GLN A 371 -18.14 -25.92 4.09
N VAL A 372 -17.66 -24.70 3.83
CA VAL A 372 -16.38 -24.48 3.16
C VAL A 372 -15.21 -24.97 4.03
N ILE A 373 -15.21 -24.66 5.33
CA ILE A 373 -14.18 -25.12 6.26
C ILE A 373 -14.16 -26.65 6.34
N GLN A 374 -15.31 -27.30 6.53
CA GLN A 374 -15.41 -28.76 6.56
C GLN A 374 -14.91 -29.42 5.27
N ARG A 375 -15.21 -28.81 4.12
CA ARG A 375 -14.68 -29.27 2.83
C ARG A 375 -13.16 -29.14 2.77
N TRP A 376 -12.60 -28.03 3.24
CA TRP A 376 -11.15 -27.81 3.20
C TRP A 376 -10.38 -28.67 4.21
N GLN A 377 -11.04 -29.10 5.29
CA GLN A 377 -10.48 -30.03 6.27
C GLN A 377 -10.14 -31.39 5.64
N THR A 378 -10.91 -31.82 4.64
CA THR A 378 -10.71 -33.08 3.92
C THR A 378 -10.03 -32.88 2.57
N THR A 379 -10.44 -31.86 1.83
CA THR A 379 -10.00 -31.56 0.47
C THR A 379 -9.73 -30.06 0.33
N PRO A 380 -8.56 -29.57 0.78
CA PRO A 380 -8.18 -28.18 0.60
C PRO A 380 -8.01 -27.86 -0.90
N PRO A 381 -8.29 -26.62 -1.33
CA PRO A 381 -8.08 -26.24 -2.72
C PRO A 381 -6.58 -26.30 -3.06
N ASP A 382 -6.29 -26.66 -4.32
CA ASP A 382 -4.93 -26.52 -4.86
C ASP A 382 -4.64 -25.04 -5.11
N VAL A 383 -3.57 -24.53 -4.51
CA VAL A 383 -3.19 -23.12 -4.56
C VAL A 383 -1.72 -22.99 -4.87
N GLN A 384 -1.40 -22.02 -5.72
CA GLN A 384 -0.04 -21.82 -6.22
C GLN A 384 0.32 -20.33 -6.21
N ALA A 385 1.60 -20.04 -6.08
CA ALA A 385 2.12 -18.69 -6.28
C ALA A 385 1.88 -18.24 -7.72
N ASN A 386 1.33 -17.04 -7.93
CA ASN A 386 1.40 -16.40 -9.23
C ASN A 386 2.87 -16.01 -9.52
N PRO A 387 3.48 -16.49 -10.63
CA PRO A 387 4.86 -16.18 -10.98
C PRO A 387 5.12 -14.68 -11.12
N GLN A 388 4.13 -13.87 -11.50
CA GLN A 388 4.30 -12.41 -11.65
C GLN A 388 4.62 -11.71 -10.34
N PHE A 389 4.25 -12.29 -9.20
CA PHE A 389 4.50 -11.72 -7.88
C PHE A 389 5.91 -12.04 -7.37
N ARG A 390 6.66 -12.90 -8.06
CA ARG A 390 8.02 -13.29 -7.65
C ARG A 390 8.96 -12.07 -7.67
N LEU A 391 9.80 -11.96 -6.64
CA LEU A 391 10.73 -10.84 -6.46
C LEU A 391 11.55 -10.57 -7.73
N ARG A 392 12.09 -11.59 -8.39
CA ARG A 392 12.82 -11.41 -9.65
C ARG A 392 12.01 -10.69 -10.74
N ASN A 393 10.73 -11.00 -10.86
CA ASN A 393 9.86 -10.45 -11.90
C ASN A 393 9.41 -9.04 -11.56
N VAL A 394 9.10 -8.79 -10.29
CA VAL A 394 8.78 -7.45 -9.76
C VAL A 394 10.00 -6.53 -9.87
N ALA A 395 11.18 -7.02 -9.49
CA ALA A 395 12.44 -6.28 -9.58
C ALA A 395 12.80 -5.94 -11.04
N ALA A 396 12.61 -6.87 -11.97
CA ALA A 396 12.83 -6.62 -13.39
C ALA A 396 11.93 -5.50 -13.92
N GLN A 397 10.64 -5.50 -13.56
CA GLN A 397 9.71 -4.43 -13.93
C GLN A 397 10.12 -3.07 -13.35
N TRP A 398 10.56 -3.03 -12.08
CA TRP A 398 11.11 -1.81 -11.49
C TRP A 398 12.38 -1.34 -12.19
N SER A 399 13.32 -2.25 -12.48
CA SER A 399 14.55 -1.91 -13.18
C SER A 399 14.26 -1.33 -14.55
N GLN A 400 13.38 -1.96 -15.33
CA GLN A 400 12.95 -1.45 -16.64
C GLN A 400 12.32 -0.04 -16.50
N LEU A 401 11.35 0.13 -15.61
CA LEU A 401 10.69 1.41 -15.38
C LEU A 401 11.70 2.50 -15.02
N LEU A 402 12.66 2.21 -14.17
CA LEU A 402 13.63 3.20 -13.70
C LEU A 402 14.66 3.56 -14.77
N HIS A 403 15.10 2.60 -15.59
CA HIS A 403 15.94 2.89 -16.76
C HIS A 403 15.22 3.81 -17.75
N GLU A 404 13.98 3.49 -18.10
CA GLU A 404 13.15 4.32 -18.99
C GLU A 404 12.95 5.73 -18.41
N THR A 405 12.64 5.80 -17.12
CA THR A 405 12.36 7.06 -16.42
C THR A 405 13.61 7.94 -16.27
N ALA A 406 14.78 7.34 -16.04
CA ALA A 406 16.05 8.07 -15.95
C ALA A 406 16.54 8.57 -17.33
N LEU A 407 16.20 7.88 -18.42
CA LEU A 407 16.56 8.30 -19.78
C LEU A 407 15.64 9.40 -20.32
N CYS A 408 14.36 9.38 -19.95
CA CYS A 408 13.34 10.32 -20.41
C CYS A 408 12.57 10.92 -19.21
N PRO A 409 13.18 11.85 -18.46
CA PRO A 409 12.54 12.41 -17.27
C PRO A 409 11.33 13.25 -17.67
N GLN A 410 10.17 12.92 -17.09
CA GLN A 410 8.95 13.70 -17.29
C GLN A 410 9.02 15.01 -16.50
N ARG A 411 8.71 16.11 -17.19
CA ARG A 411 8.71 17.46 -16.63
C ARG A 411 7.28 17.91 -16.30
N ALA A 412 7.18 18.95 -15.46
CA ALA A 412 5.89 19.56 -15.15
C ALA A 412 5.19 20.02 -16.43
N VAL A 413 3.86 19.91 -16.47
CA VAL A 413 3.07 20.43 -17.57
C VAL A 413 3.03 21.94 -17.39
N THR A 414 3.68 22.69 -18.29
CA THR A 414 3.56 24.15 -18.35
C THR A 414 2.11 24.47 -18.70
N ALA A 415 1.47 25.24 -17.82
CA ALA A 415 0.11 25.75 -18.04
C ALA A 415 0.07 26.75 -19.19
#